data_AF-A0A365ZS74-F1
#
_entry.id   AF-A0A365ZS74-F1
#
_cell.length_a   1.000
_cell.length_b   1.000
_cell.length_c   1.000
_cell.angle_alpha   90.00
_cell.angle_beta   90.00
_cell.angle_gamma   90.00
#
_symmetry.space_group_name_H-M   'P 1'
#
loop_
_entity.id
_entity.type
_entity.pdbx_description
1 polymer ?
#
loop_
_entity_poly.entity_id
_entity_poly.type
_entity_poly.pdbx_seq_one_letter_code
_entity_poly.pdbx_strand_id
1 'polypeptide(L)'
;MPVDLTKPLSWKSAQGDEATMLAELQPNIVKPHVRDHLSVLFVRFDDAGEARGFLSALAGLMKSAKAHLEEVETFKVAHTGGTPYVGVGLSRTGYEALGITAAPADPSFRLGMRDPLTREKLADPPRSSWDVAYRDRIDAVVLVGADTDAALTAERNEVLRLVPDSVYVLGEETGLSRVNERGEGIEHFGYVDGRSQPLFLTEDIDAEKHTTDGVNEWDPSAPLGQVLVADPAAPDPSVHFGSYFVFRKLEQNVRRFKQAESDLADALGLTGDDRERAGAMLVGRFEDGTPLTSNSGPGSHSPVGNDFSYDSDDLGQKCPFHAHIRKTNPRGSGGFEDPADERRHLMARRGQTYGERADDPNGGEPIRARPTGGVGLLFMAFNSDLGDQFEFTQQIWANNTEFPRVPEGTKPPGLDLVIGQGPRPETTYAPAWGRNGATPADPAAQAVTMKGGEYFFMPSLAFLRNL
;
A
#
# COMPACT_ATOMS: atom_id res chain seq x y z
N MET A 1 8.60 -29.45 9.68
CA MET A 1 9.79 -28.68 9.30
C MET A 1 9.44 -27.26 9.61
N PRO A 2 10.29 -26.52 10.32
CA PRO A 2 9.98 -25.15 10.73
C PRO A 2 9.69 -24.26 9.52
N VAL A 3 8.83 -23.26 9.71
CA VAL A 3 8.53 -22.26 8.68
C VAL A 3 9.83 -21.54 8.28
N ASP A 4 10.23 -21.67 7.01
CA ASP A 4 11.43 -21.02 6.50
C ASP A 4 11.10 -19.59 6.03
N LEU A 5 11.38 -18.62 6.89
CA LEU A 5 11.11 -17.21 6.61
C LEU A 5 12.07 -16.59 5.58
N THR A 6 13.11 -17.29 5.15
CA THR A 6 14.16 -16.74 4.29
C THR A 6 13.87 -16.84 2.80
N LYS A 7 12.73 -17.42 2.41
CA LYS A 7 12.35 -17.67 1.02
C LYS A 7 10.84 -17.55 0.80
N PRO A 8 10.38 -17.45 -0.47
CA PRO A 8 8.98 -17.64 -0.82
C PRO A 8 8.48 -19.06 -0.49
N LEU A 9 7.16 -19.20 -0.32
CA LEU A 9 6.50 -20.46 0.02
C LEU A 9 5.66 -20.99 -1.14
N SER A 10 5.73 -22.28 -1.41
CA SER A 10 4.75 -22.98 -2.24
C SER A 10 3.58 -23.41 -1.36
N TRP A 11 2.46 -22.69 -1.43
CA TRP A 11 1.34 -22.94 -0.52
C TRP A 11 0.61 -24.26 -0.84
N LYS A 12 0.61 -24.69 -2.10
CA LYS A 12 -0.03 -25.96 -2.52
C LYS A 12 0.74 -27.18 -2.03
N SER A 13 2.05 -27.05 -1.82
CA SER A 13 2.89 -28.14 -1.30
C SER A 13 3.31 -27.96 0.15
N ALA A 14 2.81 -26.92 0.83
CA ALA A 14 3.12 -26.66 2.24
C ALA A 14 2.64 -27.82 3.14
N GLN A 15 3.48 -28.23 4.09
CA GLN A 15 3.21 -29.33 5.03
C GLN A 15 3.69 -28.97 6.44
N GLY A 16 3.18 -29.66 7.46
CA GLY A 16 3.57 -29.44 8.85
C GLY A 16 3.38 -27.99 9.28
N ASP A 17 4.45 -27.38 9.79
CA ASP A 17 4.46 -26.04 10.38
C ASP A 17 4.05 -24.95 9.36
N GLU A 18 4.46 -25.07 8.09
CA GLU A 18 4.06 -24.14 7.02
C GLU A 18 2.56 -24.22 6.72
N ALA A 19 2.00 -25.44 6.69
CA ALA A 19 0.58 -25.64 6.50
C ALA A 19 -0.24 -25.11 7.69
N THR A 20 0.30 -25.26 8.90
CA THR A 20 -0.30 -24.73 10.13
C THR A 20 -0.27 -23.20 10.12
N MET A 21 0.87 -22.60 9.73
CA MET A 21 1.00 -21.16 9.59
C MET A 21 -0.04 -20.59 8.62
N LEU A 22 -0.22 -21.17 7.44
CA LEU A 22 -1.24 -20.70 6.48
C LEU A 22 -2.68 -20.85 7.02
N ALA A 23 -2.94 -21.87 7.84
CA ALA A 23 -4.24 -22.09 8.46
C ALA A 23 -4.55 -21.09 9.59
N GLU A 24 -3.52 -20.48 10.18
CA GLU A 24 -3.66 -19.55 11.31
C GLU A 24 -3.34 -18.10 10.96
N LEU A 25 -2.78 -17.84 9.79
CA LEU A 25 -2.52 -16.50 9.28
C LEU A 25 -3.81 -15.87 8.74
N GLN A 26 -3.98 -14.57 8.95
CA GLN A 26 -5.07 -13.82 8.33
C GLN A 26 -4.91 -13.72 6.79
N PRO A 27 -6.02 -13.66 6.03
CA PRO A 27 -6.00 -13.34 4.60
C PRO A 27 -5.46 -11.93 4.35
N ASN A 28 -5.35 -11.55 3.07
CA ASN A 28 -4.90 -10.23 2.62
C ASN A 28 -3.40 -9.93 2.88
N ILE A 29 -2.69 -10.70 3.73
CA ILE A 29 -1.26 -10.49 4.02
C ILE A 29 -0.39 -11.01 2.86
N VAL A 30 -0.24 -12.33 2.72
CA VAL A 30 0.64 -12.95 1.71
C VAL A 30 0.09 -12.86 0.28
N LYS A 31 -1.22 -12.64 0.12
CA LYS A 31 -1.88 -12.40 -1.16
C LYS A 31 -3.05 -11.43 -0.94
N PRO A 32 -3.24 -10.39 -1.78
CA PRO A 32 -4.36 -9.46 -1.63
C PRO A 32 -5.70 -10.18 -1.76
N HIS A 33 -6.67 -9.78 -0.96
CA HIS A 33 -8.06 -10.25 -1.07
C HIS A 33 -8.88 -9.36 -2.01
N VAL A 34 -9.78 -9.91 -2.83
CA VAL A 34 -10.71 -9.09 -3.64
C VAL A 34 -11.63 -8.30 -2.72
N ARG A 35 -11.69 -6.97 -2.87
CA ARG A 35 -12.45 -6.09 -1.97
C ARG A 35 -12.91 -4.81 -2.66
N ASP A 36 -13.68 -4.95 -3.73
CA ASP A 36 -14.20 -3.81 -4.48
C ASP A 36 -15.00 -2.84 -3.60
N HIS A 37 -15.62 -3.39 -2.57
CA HIS A 37 -16.22 -2.64 -1.48
C HIS A 37 -15.48 -2.97 -0.17
N LEU A 38 -15.14 -1.94 0.61
CA LEU A 38 -14.43 -2.06 1.87
C LEU A 38 -15.07 -1.16 2.94
N SER A 39 -15.23 -1.68 4.14
CA SER A 39 -15.53 -0.93 5.36
C SER A 39 -14.37 -1.07 6.33
N VAL A 40 -13.88 0.03 6.88
CA VAL A 40 -12.80 0.08 7.86
C VAL A 40 -13.33 0.68 9.15
N LEU A 41 -13.53 -0.14 10.18
CA LEU A 41 -14.04 0.27 11.47
C LEU A 41 -12.89 0.47 12.45
N PHE A 42 -12.81 1.65 13.07
CA PHE A 42 -11.86 1.94 14.15
C PHE A 42 -12.57 1.85 15.48
N VAL A 43 -12.02 1.08 16.42
CA VAL A 43 -12.69 0.83 17.71
C VAL A 43 -11.80 1.15 18.91
N ARG A 44 -12.45 1.50 20.03
CA ARG A 44 -11.84 1.67 21.36
C ARG A 44 -12.46 0.67 22.34
N PHE A 45 -11.63 0.16 23.25
CA PHE A 45 -12.03 -0.76 24.30
C PHE A 45 -12.03 -0.06 25.67
N ASP A 46 -13.19 -0.07 26.34
CA ASP A 46 -13.34 0.47 27.70
C ASP A 46 -13.51 -0.65 28.76
N ASP A 47 -13.83 -1.89 28.36
CA ASP A 47 -13.76 -3.08 29.21
C ASP A 47 -12.94 -4.21 28.56
N ALA A 48 -11.98 -4.76 29.31
CA ALA A 48 -11.04 -5.76 28.79
C ALA A 48 -11.71 -7.12 28.52
N GLY A 49 -12.67 -7.54 29.36
CA GLY A 49 -13.34 -8.83 29.24
C GLY A 49 -14.29 -8.87 28.05
N GLU A 50 -15.10 -7.82 27.89
CA GLU A 50 -15.98 -7.65 26.74
C GLU A 50 -15.21 -7.46 25.43
N ALA A 51 -14.09 -6.74 25.45
CA ALA A 51 -13.23 -6.61 24.27
C ALA A 51 -12.61 -7.95 23.83
N ARG A 52 -12.16 -8.78 24.78
CA ARG A 52 -11.71 -10.16 24.49
C ARG A 52 -12.82 -11.01 23.89
N GLY A 53 -14.02 -10.94 24.48
CA GLY A 53 -15.21 -11.63 23.97
C GLY A 53 -15.57 -11.19 22.55
N PHE A 54 -15.54 -9.88 22.27
CA PHE A 54 -15.77 -9.32 20.93
C PHE A 54 -14.76 -9.83 19.90
N LEU A 55 -13.46 -9.76 20.21
CA LEU A 55 -12.40 -10.21 19.30
C LEU A 55 -12.45 -11.72 19.04
N SER A 56 -12.75 -12.52 20.08
CA SER A 56 -12.94 -13.96 19.94
C SER A 56 -14.18 -14.29 19.09
N ALA A 57 -15.27 -13.54 19.24
CA ALA A 57 -16.45 -13.68 18.39
C ALA A 57 -16.17 -13.30 16.93
N LEU A 58 -15.41 -12.23 16.68
CA LEU A 58 -14.98 -11.85 15.32
C LEU A 58 -14.18 -12.97 14.65
N ALA A 59 -13.35 -13.70 15.39
CA ALA A 59 -12.60 -14.83 14.83
C ALA A 59 -13.50 -15.92 14.23
N GLY A 60 -14.77 -16.01 14.65
CA GLY A 60 -15.78 -16.90 14.06
C GLY A 60 -16.33 -16.44 12.70
N LEU A 61 -16.17 -15.16 12.35
CA LEU A 61 -16.52 -14.60 11.03
C LEU A 61 -15.31 -14.59 10.07
N MET A 62 -14.10 -14.75 10.60
CA MET A 62 -12.87 -14.71 9.82
C MET A 62 -12.59 -16.05 9.11
N LYS A 63 -11.83 -15.98 8.03
CA LYS A 63 -11.22 -17.15 7.37
C LYS A 63 -9.70 -17.03 7.40
N SER A 64 -8.99 -18.13 7.12
CA SER A 64 -7.53 -18.15 7.07
C SER A 64 -6.97 -17.78 5.69
N ALA A 65 -5.67 -17.47 5.66
CA ALA A 65 -4.93 -17.27 4.41
C ALA A 65 -5.05 -18.51 3.52
N LYS A 66 -4.98 -19.71 4.09
CA LYS A 66 -5.21 -20.97 3.36
C LYS A 66 -6.59 -21.03 2.70
N ALA A 67 -7.66 -20.77 3.46
CA ALA A 67 -9.03 -20.80 2.93
C ALA A 67 -9.21 -19.77 1.80
N HIS A 68 -8.64 -18.57 1.95
CA HIS A 68 -8.64 -17.56 0.89
C HIS A 68 -7.90 -18.04 -0.37
N LEU A 69 -6.73 -18.68 -0.24
CA LEU A 69 -5.99 -19.20 -1.40
C LEU A 69 -6.75 -20.31 -2.13
N GLU A 70 -7.46 -21.17 -1.39
CA GLU A 70 -8.34 -22.20 -1.96
C GLU A 70 -9.54 -21.59 -2.71
N GLU A 71 -10.14 -20.51 -2.18
CA GLU A 71 -11.19 -19.76 -2.88
C GLU A 71 -10.68 -19.12 -4.17
N VAL A 72 -9.47 -18.54 -4.17
CA VAL A 72 -8.86 -17.97 -5.38
C VAL A 72 -8.66 -19.03 -6.46
N GLU A 73 -8.18 -20.23 -6.12
CA GLU A 73 -8.03 -21.32 -7.09
C GLU A 73 -9.39 -21.83 -7.58
N THR A 74 -10.37 -21.92 -6.68
CA THR A 74 -11.73 -22.32 -7.05
C THR A 74 -12.33 -21.31 -8.02
N PHE A 75 -12.13 -20.00 -7.82
CA PHE A 75 -12.56 -18.97 -8.74
C PHE A 75 -11.88 -19.08 -10.11
N LYS A 76 -10.56 -19.35 -10.16
CA LYS A 76 -9.84 -19.51 -11.45
C LYS A 76 -10.38 -20.68 -12.28
N VAL A 77 -10.81 -21.76 -11.65
CA VAL A 77 -11.25 -22.98 -12.34
C VAL A 77 -12.76 -22.98 -12.62
N ALA A 78 -13.56 -22.55 -11.65
CA ALA A 78 -15.01 -22.70 -11.65
C ALA A 78 -15.78 -21.37 -11.67
N HIS A 79 -15.09 -20.22 -11.58
CA HIS A 79 -15.69 -18.89 -11.46
C HIS A 79 -16.70 -18.75 -10.32
N THR A 80 -16.56 -19.57 -9.28
CA THR A 80 -17.35 -19.46 -8.05
C THR A 80 -16.81 -18.32 -7.21
N GLY A 81 -17.67 -17.35 -6.86
CA GLY A 81 -17.31 -16.23 -5.98
C GLY A 81 -16.81 -16.71 -4.61
N GLY A 82 -15.88 -15.96 -4.03
CA GLY A 82 -15.37 -16.20 -2.68
C GLY A 82 -16.30 -15.65 -1.59
N THR A 83 -15.90 -15.83 -0.33
CA THR A 83 -16.61 -15.23 0.81
C THR A 83 -16.05 -13.84 1.15
N PRO A 84 -16.79 -13.01 1.90
CA PRO A 84 -16.25 -11.76 2.44
C PRO A 84 -14.96 -11.95 3.25
N TYR A 85 -14.19 -10.87 3.35
CA TYR A 85 -13.01 -10.75 4.19
C TYR A 85 -13.35 -10.00 5.47
N VAL A 86 -13.01 -10.60 6.62
CA VAL A 86 -12.92 -9.89 7.90
C VAL A 86 -11.47 -9.95 8.36
N GLY A 87 -10.84 -8.79 8.51
CA GLY A 87 -9.49 -8.62 9.04
C GLY A 87 -9.50 -7.86 10.35
N VAL A 88 -8.60 -8.22 11.27
CA VAL A 88 -8.54 -7.60 12.60
C VAL A 88 -7.11 -7.21 12.90
N GLY A 89 -6.89 -5.93 13.23
CA GLY A 89 -5.60 -5.42 13.69
C GLY A 89 -5.74 -4.76 15.05
N LEU A 90 -4.77 -4.97 15.93
CA LEU A 90 -4.69 -4.33 17.24
C LEU A 90 -3.57 -3.30 17.25
N SER A 91 -3.84 -2.10 17.76
CA SER A 91 -2.78 -1.12 18.04
C SER A 91 -2.06 -1.51 19.33
N ARG A 92 -0.95 -0.83 19.63
CA ARG A 92 -0.27 -0.96 20.93
C ARG A 92 -1.22 -0.71 22.10
N THR A 93 -2.07 0.31 22.03
CA THR A 93 -3.03 0.60 23.11
C THR A 93 -4.13 -0.45 23.20
N GLY A 94 -4.45 -1.14 22.09
CA GLY A 94 -5.35 -2.29 22.11
C GLY A 94 -4.79 -3.47 22.90
N TYR A 95 -3.51 -3.81 22.71
CA TYR A 95 -2.86 -4.83 23.54
C TYR A 95 -2.88 -4.47 25.04
N GLU A 96 -2.63 -3.21 25.38
CA GLU A 96 -2.70 -2.73 26.77
C GLU A 96 -4.12 -2.78 27.34
N ALA A 97 -5.12 -2.37 26.56
CA ALA A 97 -6.52 -2.38 26.95
C ALA A 97 -7.01 -3.80 27.26
N LEU A 98 -6.52 -4.79 26.52
CA LEU A 98 -6.80 -6.20 26.75
C LEU A 98 -6.00 -6.78 27.94
N GLY A 99 -5.00 -6.07 28.46
CA GLY A 99 -4.11 -6.55 29.51
C GLY A 99 -3.10 -7.61 29.03
N ILE A 100 -2.70 -7.55 27.76
CA ILE A 100 -1.77 -8.50 27.14
C ILE A 100 -0.36 -7.94 27.17
N THR A 101 0.54 -8.59 27.91
CA THR A 101 1.91 -8.11 28.13
C THR A 101 2.88 -8.54 27.03
N ALA A 102 2.63 -9.68 26.38
CA ALA A 102 3.44 -10.20 25.29
C ALA A 102 3.10 -9.52 23.94
N ALA A 103 3.06 -8.19 23.91
CA ALA A 103 2.70 -7.43 22.71
C ALA A 103 3.85 -7.38 21.68
N PRO A 104 3.54 -7.21 20.38
CA PRO A 104 4.51 -6.97 19.32
C PRO A 104 5.55 -5.89 19.67
N ALA A 105 6.78 -6.12 19.23
CA ALA A 105 7.94 -5.41 19.76
C ALA A 105 8.51 -4.28 18.88
N ASP A 106 8.00 -4.12 17.66
CA ASP A 106 8.45 -3.08 16.73
C ASP A 106 8.41 -1.69 17.39
N PRO A 107 9.51 -0.92 17.34
CA PRO A 107 9.59 0.38 18.00
C PRO A 107 8.55 1.38 17.50
N SER A 108 8.28 1.41 16.20
CA SER A 108 7.35 2.35 15.57
C SER A 108 5.91 1.98 15.90
N PHE A 109 5.57 0.70 15.90
CA PHE A 109 4.29 0.19 16.42
C PHE A 109 4.08 0.60 17.89
N ARG A 110 5.12 0.47 18.72
CA ARG A 110 5.07 0.83 20.15
C ARG A 110 4.96 2.34 20.39
N LEU A 111 5.45 3.17 19.49
CA LEU A 111 5.24 4.62 19.54
C LEU A 111 3.82 4.97 19.06
N GLY A 112 3.38 4.35 17.96
CA GLY A 112 2.14 4.69 17.27
C GLY A 112 2.31 5.92 16.37
N MET A 113 1.39 6.07 15.42
CA MET A 113 1.48 7.11 14.39
C MET A 113 1.17 8.51 14.93
N ARG A 114 0.39 8.59 16.01
CA ARG A 114 0.03 9.86 16.67
C ARG A 114 1.20 10.50 17.42
N ASP A 115 2.24 9.73 17.74
CA ASP A 115 3.36 10.21 18.54
C ASP A 115 4.10 11.35 17.82
N PRO A 116 4.50 12.43 18.52
CA PRO A 116 5.23 13.54 17.91
C PRO A 116 6.50 13.11 17.16
N LEU A 117 7.24 12.12 17.67
CA LEU A 117 8.46 11.63 17.04
C LEU A 117 8.16 10.95 15.70
N THR A 118 7.13 10.11 15.66
CA THR A 118 6.69 9.47 14.41
C THR A 118 6.27 10.51 13.38
N ARG A 119 5.45 11.50 13.77
CA ARG A 119 4.98 12.52 12.85
C ARG A 119 6.10 13.42 12.34
N GLU A 120 7.02 13.84 13.22
CA GLU A 120 8.17 14.67 12.84
C GLU A 120 9.05 13.92 11.84
N LYS A 121 9.34 12.65 12.13
CA LYS A 121 10.11 11.74 11.26
C LYS A 121 9.50 11.63 9.85
N LEU A 122 8.17 11.52 9.74
CA LEU A 122 7.47 11.39 8.47
C LEU A 122 7.14 12.74 7.81
N ALA A 123 7.43 13.86 8.48
CA ALA A 123 6.97 15.21 8.10
C ALA A 123 5.44 15.32 7.95
N ASP A 124 4.70 14.58 8.78
CA ASP A 124 3.24 14.57 8.79
C ASP A 124 2.66 15.88 9.34
N PRO A 125 1.45 16.26 8.90
CA PRO A 125 0.77 17.44 9.42
C PRO A 125 0.44 17.27 10.91
N PRO A 126 0.25 18.38 11.64
CA PRO A 126 -0.06 18.31 13.07
C PRO A 126 -1.35 17.52 13.30
N ARG A 127 -1.38 16.69 14.36
CA ARG A 127 -2.54 15.85 14.72
C ARG A 127 -3.87 16.63 14.78
N SER A 128 -3.83 17.92 15.10
CA SER A 128 -5.02 18.78 15.11
C SER A 128 -5.70 18.93 13.74
N SER A 129 -4.99 18.69 12.63
CA SER A 129 -5.55 18.73 11.27
C SER A 129 -6.05 17.38 10.76
N TRP A 130 -5.83 16.29 11.50
CA TRP A 130 -6.34 14.96 11.14
C TRP A 130 -7.87 14.93 11.27
N ASP A 131 -8.55 13.97 10.63
CA ASP A 131 -9.97 13.72 10.85
C ASP A 131 -10.19 13.25 12.30
N VAL A 132 -11.36 13.54 12.86
CA VAL A 132 -11.66 13.39 14.30
C VAL A 132 -11.36 11.96 14.80
N ALA A 133 -11.73 10.94 14.03
CA ALA A 133 -11.54 9.53 14.39
C ALA A 133 -10.06 9.13 14.63
N TYR A 134 -9.10 9.88 14.07
CA TYR A 134 -7.66 9.57 14.17
C TYR A 134 -6.93 10.39 15.24
N ARG A 135 -7.59 11.36 15.87
CA ARG A 135 -6.94 12.28 16.82
C ARG A 135 -6.68 11.65 18.18
N ASP A 136 -7.59 10.76 18.59
CA ASP A 136 -7.60 10.12 19.90
C ASP A 136 -7.25 8.62 19.78
N ARG A 137 -7.18 7.94 20.94
CA ARG A 137 -6.83 6.51 21.08
C ARG A 137 -7.73 5.61 20.23
N ILE A 138 -7.11 4.76 19.42
CA ILE A 138 -7.70 3.67 18.64
C ILE A 138 -7.04 2.38 19.12
N ASP A 139 -7.82 1.38 19.47
CA ASP A 139 -7.35 0.11 20.02
C ASP A 139 -7.32 -1.00 18.99
N ALA A 140 -8.29 -1.02 18.07
CA ALA A 140 -8.31 -1.98 16.99
C ALA A 140 -8.89 -1.38 15.70
N VAL A 141 -8.58 -2.04 14.61
CA VAL A 141 -9.19 -1.86 13.30
C VAL A 141 -9.84 -3.16 12.86
N VAL A 142 -11.06 -3.09 12.33
CA VAL A 142 -11.75 -4.21 11.69
C VAL A 142 -11.98 -3.84 10.23
N LEU A 143 -11.39 -4.62 9.33
CA LEU A 143 -11.54 -4.50 7.88
C LEU A 143 -12.62 -5.48 7.42
N VAL A 144 -13.67 -5.01 6.76
CA VAL A 144 -14.66 -5.85 6.12
C VAL A 144 -14.62 -5.58 4.62
N GLY A 145 -14.29 -6.58 3.80
CA GLY A 145 -14.17 -6.42 2.35
C GLY A 145 -15.00 -7.44 1.59
N ALA A 146 -15.61 -7.04 0.49
CA ALA A 146 -16.33 -7.95 -0.41
C ALA A 146 -16.26 -7.46 -1.87
N ASP A 147 -16.64 -8.34 -2.80
CA ASP A 147 -16.76 -8.05 -4.23
C ASP A 147 -18.01 -7.23 -4.57
N THR A 148 -19.04 -7.28 -3.73
CA THR A 148 -20.30 -6.56 -3.91
C THR A 148 -20.70 -5.77 -2.67
N ASP A 149 -21.36 -4.64 -2.88
CA ASP A 149 -21.88 -3.78 -1.81
C ASP A 149 -22.86 -4.51 -0.87
N ALA A 150 -23.69 -5.41 -1.44
CA ALA A 150 -24.64 -6.20 -0.66
C ALA A 150 -23.95 -7.19 0.28
N ALA A 151 -22.93 -7.91 -0.21
CA ALA A 151 -22.14 -8.82 0.61
C ALA A 151 -21.33 -8.07 1.68
N LEU A 152 -20.75 -6.92 1.32
CA LEU A 152 -20.08 -6.03 2.28
C LEU A 152 -21.06 -5.62 3.40
N THR A 153 -22.23 -5.10 3.01
CA THR A 153 -23.22 -4.59 3.97
C THR A 153 -23.72 -5.69 4.90
N ALA A 154 -23.96 -6.90 4.37
CA ALA A 154 -24.35 -8.04 5.18
C ALA A 154 -23.28 -8.39 6.23
N GLU A 155 -22.03 -8.61 5.80
CA GLU A 155 -20.94 -8.99 6.71
C GLU A 155 -20.60 -7.89 7.72
N ARG A 156 -20.61 -6.63 7.28
CA ARG A 156 -20.40 -5.46 8.16
C ARG A 156 -21.46 -5.41 9.26
N ASN A 157 -22.72 -5.71 8.94
CA ASN A 157 -23.79 -5.74 9.92
C ASN A 157 -23.63 -6.91 10.90
N GLU A 158 -23.11 -8.07 10.47
CA GLU A 158 -22.73 -9.16 11.38
C GLU A 158 -21.68 -8.69 12.38
N VAL A 159 -20.62 -8.04 11.91
CA VAL A 159 -19.56 -7.45 12.76
C VAL A 159 -20.14 -6.46 13.76
N LEU A 160 -20.97 -5.52 13.32
CA LEU A 160 -21.57 -4.51 14.20
C LEU A 160 -22.52 -5.12 15.24
N ARG A 161 -23.18 -6.24 14.95
CA ARG A 161 -24.01 -6.95 15.93
C ARG A 161 -23.21 -7.60 17.06
N LEU A 162 -21.92 -7.85 16.85
CA LEU A 162 -21.04 -8.41 17.88
C LEU A 162 -20.47 -7.34 18.81
N VAL A 163 -20.57 -6.05 18.47
CA VAL A 163 -20.00 -4.94 19.26
C VAL A 163 -20.80 -4.77 20.56
N PRO A 164 -20.20 -5.01 21.75
CA PRO A 164 -20.88 -4.75 23.02
C PRO A 164 -20.83 -3.27 23.41
N ASP A 165 -21.60 -2.87 24.42
CA ASP A 165 -21.73 -1.47 24.86
C ASP A 165 -20.40 -0.82 25.29
N SER A 166 -19.42 -1.61 25.75
CA SER A 166 -18.09 -1.15 26.16
C SER A 166 -17.06 -1.01 25.02
N VAL A 167 -17.44 -1.39 23.80
CA VAL A 167 -16.61 -1.25 22.59
C VAL A 167 -17.19 -0.15 21.72
N TYR A 168 -16.44 0.94 21.55
CA TYR A 168 -16.91 2.11 20.82
C TYR A 168 -16.37 2.13 19.40
N VAL A 169 -17.25 2.21 18.40
CA VAL A 169 -16.87 2.52 17.02
C VAL A 169 -16.60 4.03 16.92
N LEU A 170 -15.32 4.39 16.79
CA LEU A 170 -14.84 5.78 16.76
C LEU A 170 -15.10 6.44 15.41
N GLY A 171 -15.10 5.65 14.35
CA GLY A 171 -15.26 6.10 12.98
C GLY A 171 -15.19 4.93 12.02
N GLU A 172 -15.64 5.21 10.81
CA GLU A 172 -15.69 4.25 9.73
C GLU A 172 -15.26 4.92 8.43
N GLU A 173 -14.44 4.23 7.65
CA GLU A 173 -14.12 4.62 6.28
C GLU A 173 -14.72 3.63 5.30
N THR A 174 -15.20 4.15 4.17
CA THR A 174 -15.67 3.35 3.05
C THR A 174 -14.65 3.41 1.92
N GLY A 175 -14.10 2.25 1.56
CA GLY A 175 -13.29 2.06 0.38
C GLY A 175 -14.13 1.55 -0.79
N LEU A 176 -13.82 2.05 -1.97
CA LEU A 176 -14.46 1.70 -3.23
C LEU A 176 -13.38 1.58 -4.31
N SER A 177 -13.23 0.39 -4.90
CA SER A 177 -12.37 0.16 -6.06
C SER A 177 -12.76 1.10 -7.20
N ARG A 178 -11.76 1.57 -7.94
CA ARG A 178 -11.95 2.26 -9.20
C ARG A 178 -11.18 1.52 -10.28
N VAL A 179 -11.80 1.40 -11.44
CA VAL A 179 -11.17 0.81 -12.61
C VAL A 179 -11.28 1.75 -13.79
N ASN A 180 -10.30 1.72 -14.68
CA ASN A 180 -10.41 2.38 -15.99
C ASN A 180 -11.29 1.56 -16.96
N GLU A 181 -11.47 2.05 -18.19
CA GLU A 181 -12.28 1.38 -19.22
C GLU A 181 -11.81 -0.04 -19.57
N ARG A 182 -10.56 -0.41 -19.24
CA ARG A 182 -10.00 -1.75 -19.45
C ARG A 182 -10.15 -2.68 -18.25
N GLY A 183 -10.72 -2.20 -17.15
CA GLY A 183 -10.88 -2.97 -15.91
C GLY A 183 -9.62 -3.01 -15.04
N GLU A 184 -8.62 -2.16 -15.30
CA GLU A 184 -7.42 -2.06 -14.47
C GLU A 184 -7.70 -1.17 -13.26
N GLY A 185 -7.30 -1.59 -12.06
CA GLY A 185 -7.45 -0.79 -10.84
C GLY A 185 -6.66 0.52 -10.91
N ILE A 186 -7.32 1.65 -10.70
CA ILE A 186 -6.73 3.00 -10.74
C ILE A 186 -6.94 3.75 -9.43
N GLU A 187 -6.09 4.73 -9.17
CA GLU A 187 -6.29 5.72 -8.11
C GLU A 187 -6.94 7.02 -8.65
N HIS A 188 -7.16 8.03 -7.79
CA HIS A 188 -7.95 9.21 -8.18
C HIS A 188 -7.24 10.19 -9.13
N PHE A 189 -5.92 10.13 -9.26
CA PHE A 189 -5.22 10.86 -10.32
C PHE A 189 -5.35 10.16 -11.69
N GLY A 190 -5.91 8.95 -11.75
CA GLY A 190 -6.21 8.23 -12.99
C GLY A 190 -5.17 7.15 -13.36
N TYR A 191 -4.17 6.90 -12.51
CA TYR A 191 -3.09 5.97 -12.82
C TYR A 191 -3.40 4.56 -12.32
N VAL A 192 -3.03 3.55 -13.11
CA VAL A 192 -3.02 2.15 -12.65
C VAL A 192 -2.16 2.03 -11.39
N ASP A 193 -2.76 1.56 -10.30
CA ASP A 193 -2.11 1.33 -9.02
C ASP A 193 -2.13 -0.16 -8.65
N GLY A 194 -1.30 -0.54 -7.67
CA GLY A 194 -1.25 -1.89 -7.12
C GLY A 194 -0.51 -2.91 -8.00
N ARG A 195 -0.05 -2.52 -9.20
CA ARG A 195 0.60 -3.43 -10.18
C ARG A 195 1.86 -4.12 -9.68
N SER A 196 2.78 -3.37 -9.08
CA SER A 196 4.07 -3.89 -8.58
C SER A 196 3.94 -4.24 -7.10
N GLN A 197 4.16 -5.51 -6.76
CA GLN A 197 4.05 -6.07 -5.41
C GLN A 197 5.19 -7.05 -5.16
N PRO A 198 5.73 -7.14 -3.93
CA PRO A 198 6.51 -8.31 -3.52
C PRO A 198 5.61 -9.56 -3.52
N LEU A 199 6.10 -10.64 -4.12
CA LEU A 199 5.38 -11.92 -4.23
C LEU A 199 6.01 -12.95 -3.28
N PHE A 200 5.20 -13.40 -2.32
CA PHE A 200 5.65 -14.30 -1.25
C PHE A 200 5.36 -15.77 -1.53
N LEU A 201 4.53 -16.04 -2.55
CA LEU A 201 4.09 -17.38 -2.92
C LEU A 201 4.69 -17.77 -4.27
N THR A 202 5.24 -18.98 -4.37
CA THR A 202 5.85 -19.44 -5.63
C THR A 202 4.82 -19.53 -6.74
N GLU A 203 3.57 -19.88 -6.43
CA GLU A 203 2.47 -19.90 -7.38
C GLU A 203 2.15 -18.51 -7.97
N ASP A 204 2.37 -17.44 -7.20
CA ASP A 204 2.19 -16.07 -7.69
C ASP A 204 3.38 -15.62 -8.54
N ILE A 205 4.60 -16.02 -8.18
CA ILE A 205 5.81 -15.77 -8.99
C ILE A 205 5.69 -16.47 -10.34
N ASP A 206 5.25 -17.73 -10.35
CA ASP A 206 5.01 -18.49 -11.57
C ASP A 206 3.90 -17.86 -12.42
N ALA A 207 2.81 -17.39 -11.80
CA ALA A 207 1.75 -16.69 -12.50
C ALA A 207 2.25 -15.39 -13.14
N GLU A 208 3.00 -14.55 -12.41
CA GLU A 208 3.61 -13.33 -12.94
C GLU A 208 4.49 -13.65 -14.16
N LYS A 209 5.37 -14.65 -14.04
CA LYS A 209 6.27 -15.09 -15.12
C LYS A 209 5.52 -15.56 -16.38
N HIS A 210 4.37 -16.22 -16.21
CA HIS A 210 3.69 -16.91 -17.31
C HIS A 210 2.51 -16.15 -17.91
N THR A 211 1.91 -15.19 -17.18
CA THR A 211 0.73 -14.46 -17.63
C THR A 211 0.95 -12.96 -17.77
N THR A 212 2.17 -12.47 -17.54
CA THR A 212 2.53 -11.05 -17.72
C THR A 212 3.69 -10.88 -18.71
N ASP A 213 4.34 -9.72 -18.70
CA ASP A 213 5.52 -9.41 -19.50
C ASP A 213 6.78 -10.17 -19.06
N GLY A 214 6.79 -10.73 -17.85
CA GLY A 214 7.83 -11.65 -17.39
C GLY A 214 8.40 -11.28 -16.02
N VAL A 215 9.55 -11.89 -15.71
CA VAL A 215 10.36 -11.64 -14.50
C VAL A 215 11.86 -11.71 -14.81
N ASN A 216 12.25 -11.37 -16.04
CA ASN A 216 13.63 -11.51 -16.53
C ASN A 216 14.51 -10.33 -16.11
N GLU A 217 13.95 -9.11 -16.12
CA GLU A 217 14.61 -7.87 -15.72
C GLU A 217 14.32 -7.53 -14.25
N TRP A 218 13.13 -7.89 -13.75
CA TRP A 218 12.75 -7.71 -12.36
C TRP A 218 12.15 -8.99 -11.76
N ASP A 219 12.86 -9.56 -10.78
CA ASP A 219 12.33 -10.66 -9.95
C ASP A 219 11.51 -10.10 -8.79
N PRO A 220 10.18 -10.27 -8.75
CA PRO A 220 9.31 -9.76 -7.69
C PRO A 220 9.31 -10.65 -6.43
N SER A 221 10.06 -11.75 -6.41
CA SER A 221 10.10 -12.69 -5.29
C SER A 221 10.49 -12.01 -3.98
N ALA A 222 9.79 -12.30 -2.90
CA ALA A 222 10.13 -11.82 -1.57
C ALA A 222 10.06 -12.95 -0.54
N PRO A 223 11.01 -12.99 0.41
CA PRO A 223 10.98 -13.98 1.47
C PRO A 223 9.80 -13.72 2.42
N LEU A 224 9.24 -14.77 3.02
CA LEU A 224 8.14 -14.64 3.99
C LEU A 224 8.48 -13.67 5.13
N GLY A 225 9.72 -13.65 5.60
CA GLY A 225 10.19 -12.76 6.67
C GLY A 225 10.18 -11.27 6.32
N GLN A 226 9.90 -10.90 5.06
CA GLN A 226 9.68 -9.51 4.66
C GLN A 226 8.24 -9.02 4.96
N VAL A 227 7.34 -9.93 5.36
CA VAL A 227 5.95 -9.57 5.71
C VAL A 227 5.44 -10.25 6.97
N LEU A 228 5.92 -11.46 7.28
CA LEU A 228 5.48 -12.24 8.43
C LEU A 228 6.32 -11.99 9.67
N VAL A 229 5.64 -11.93 10.81
CA VAL A 229 6.21 -11.77 12.15
C VAL A 229 5.60 -12.83 13.05
N ALA A 230 6.43 -13.53 13.83
CA ALA A 230 5.93 -14.45 14.85
C ALA A 230 4.99 -13.69 15.79
N ASP A 231 3.78 -14.20 16.02
CA ASP A 231 2.80 -13.56 16.89
C ASP A 231 3.17 -13.84 18.36
N PRO A 232 3.72 -12.86 19.10
CA PRO A 232 4.33 -13.11 20.40
C PRO A 232 3.32 -13.45 21.48
N ALA A 233 2.03 -13.12 21.28
CA ALA A 233 0.96 -13.38 22.23
C ALA A 233 0.17 -14.66 21.89
N ALA A 234 0.45 -15.29 20.74
CA ALA A 234 -0.24 -16.49 20.31
C ALA A 234 0.24 -17.74 21.07
N PRO A 235 -0.56 -18.84 21.08
CA PRO A 235 -0.20 -20.07 21.79
C PRO A 235 1.13 -20.72 21.36
N ASP A 236 1.51 -20.58 20.09
CA ASP A 236 2.75 -21.12 19.53
C ASP A 236 3.32 -20.17 18.46
N PRO A 237 4.19 -19.22 18.84
CA PRO A 237 4.80 -18.27 17.91
C PRO A 237 5.73 -18.90 16.86
N SER A 238 6.00 -20.21 16.91
CA SER A 238 6.76 -20.91 15.86
C SER A 238 5.93 -21.22 14.61
N VAL A 239 4.60 -21.23 14.74
CA VAL A 239 3.63 -21.50 13.67
C VAL A 239 2.50 -20.48 13.58
N HIS A 240 2.32 -19.64 14.60
CA HIS A 240 1.33 -18.56 14.60
C HIS A 240 2.01 -17.24 14.24
N PHE A 241 1.63 -16.70 13.09
CA PHE A 241 2.22 -15.48 12.54
C PHE A 241 1.16 -14.40 12.32
N GLY A 242 1.62 -13.16 12.39
CA GLY A 242 0.88 -11.97 12.00
C GLY A 242 1.76 -11.05 11.16
N SER A 243 1.34 -9.79 11.03
CA SER A 243 2.10 -8.76 10.31
C SER A 243 1.76 -7.38 10.88
N TYR A 244 2.74 -6.48 10.93
CA TYR A 244 2.44 -5.08 11.21
C TYR A 244 1.67 -4.47 10.04
N PHE A 245 0.78 -3.55 10.34
CA PHE A 245 -0.14 -2.97 9.40
C PHE A 245 -0.18 -1.46 9.54
N VAL A 246 0.09 -0.79 8.44
CA VAL A 246 -0.01 0.66 8.31
C VAL A 246 -1.39 0.99 7.77
N PHE A 247 -2.09 1.93 8.40
CA PHE A 247 -3.24 2.59 7.80
C PHE A 247 -3.01 4.10 7.76
N ARG A 248 -3.19 4.71 6.58
CA ARG A 248 -3.15 6.17 6.39
C ARG A 248 -4.27 6.59 5.44
N LYS A 249 -5.11 7.52 5.88
CA LYS A 249 -6.06 8.19 4.99
C LYS A 249 -5.34 9.33 4.28
N LEU A 250 -5.16 9.20 2.98
CA LEU A 250 -4.44 10.14 2.13
C LEU A 250 -5.41 10.82 1.16
N GLU A 251 -5.83 12.04 1.48
CA GLU A 251 -6.72 12.83 0.64
C GLU A 251 -6.01 13.32 -0.62
N GLN A 252 -6.67 13.20 -1.76
CA GLN A 252 -6.12 13.56 -3.06
C GLN A 252 -6.84 14.78 -3.65
N ASN A 253 -6.09 15.86 -3.86
CA ASN A 253 -6.54 17.02 -4.61
C ASN A 253 -6.26 16.82 -6.09
N VAL A 254 -7.17 16.12 -6.78
CA VAL A 254 -7.03 15.72 -8.19
C VAL A 254 -6.89 16.93 -9.10
N ARG A 255 -7.66 18.00 -8.86
CA ARG A 255 -7.53 19.25 -9.61
C ARG A 255 -6.13 19.82 -9.55
N ARG A 256 -5.54 19.90 -8.35
CA ARG A 256 -4.19 20.42 -8.16
C ARG A 256 -3.17 19.54 -8.86
N PHE A 257 -3.31 18.22 -8.77
CA PHE A 257 -2.39 17.29 -9.44
C PHE A 257 -2.46 17.43 -10.96
N LYS A 258 -3.66 17.42 -11.55
CA LYS A 258 -3.84 17.63 -13.01
C LYS A 258 -3.39 19.01 -13.48
N GLN A 259 -3.51 20.04 -12.64
CA GLN A 259 -2.92 21.35 -12.94
C GLN A 259 -1.39 21.26 -12.98
N ALA A 260 -0.76 20.57 -12.02
CA ALA A 260 0.69 20.38 -12.01
C ALA A 260 1.20 19.58 -13.22
N GLU A 261 0.45 18.57 -13.69
CA GLU A 261 0.75 17.86 -14.94
C GLU A 261 0.74 18.82 -16.14
N SER A 262 -0.29 19.67 -16.24
CA SER A 262 -0.42 20.64 -17.33
C SER A 262 0.68 21.70 -17.29
N ASP A 263 0.97 22.26 -16.12
CA ASP A 263 1.98 23.29 -15.94
C ASP A 263 3.39 22.74 -16.26
N LEU A 264 3.67 21.50 -15.84
CA LEU A 264 4.92 20.82 -16.18
C LEU A 264 5.03 20.55 -17.68
N ALA A 265 3.95 20.09 -18.33
CA ALA A 265 3.92 19.91 -19.77
C ALA A 265 4.24 21.21 -20.52
N ASP A 266 3.67 22.34 -20.07
CA ASP A 266 3.93 23.66 -20.64
C ASP A 266 5.38 24.11 -20.42
N ALA A 267 5.91 23.92 -19.20
CA ALA A 267 7.30 24.27 -18.85
C ALA A 267 8.34 23.50 -19.67
N LEU A 268 8.03 22.24 -20.02
CA LEU A 268 8.90 21.39 -20.85
C LEU A 268 8.63 21.54 -22.35
N GLY A 269 7.64 22.34 -22.75
CA GLY A 269 7.25 22.54 -24.15
C GLY A 269 6.66 21.28 -24.81
N LEU A 270 6.02 20.41 -24.04
CA LEU A 270 5.37 19.20 -24.55
C LEU A 270 4.08 19.57 -25.29
N THR A 271 3.83 18.93 -26.43
CA THR A 271 2.71 19.26 -27.33
C THR A 271 1.95 18.01 -27.77
N GLY A 272 0.67 18.16 -28.09
CA GLY A 272 -0.19 17.04 -28.50
C GLY A 272 -0.27 15.97 -27.41
N ASP A 273 -0.29 14.71 -27.83
CA ASP A 273 -0.43 13.55 -26.92
C ASP A 273 0.79 13.40 -25.98
N ASP A 274 1.96 13.92 -26.35
CA ASP A 274 3.18 13.85 -25.52
C ASP A 274 3.06 14.69 -24.23
N ARG A 275 2.04 15.55 -24.10
CA ARG A 275 1.75 16.27 -22.85
C ARG A 275 1.48 15.33 -21.69
N GLU A 276 0.90 14.14 -21.95
CA GLU A 276 0.63 13.12 -20.92
C GLU A 276 1.91 12.61 -20.25
N ARG A 277 3.06 12.72 -20.94
CA ARG A 277 4.36 12.32 -20.39
C ARG A 277 4.75 13.14 -19.17
N ALA A 278 4.26 14.37 -19.01
CA ALA A 278 4.50 15.16 -17.81
C ALA A 278 3.96 14.48 -16.54
N GLY A 279 2.75 13.93 -16.60
CA GLY A 279 2.19 13.15 -15.49
C GLY A 279 2.95 11.84 -15.27
N ALA A 280 3.34 11.17 -16.36
CA ALA A 280 4.19 9.98 -16.29
C ALA A 280 5.58 10.27 -15.69
N MET A 281 6.10 11.50 -15.79
CA MET A 281 7.36 11.90 -15.13
C MET A 281 7.19 12.05 -13.61
N LEU A 282 6.00 12.43 -13.13
CA LEU A 282 5.71 12.52 -11.70
C LEU A 282 5.53 11.13 -11.08
N VAL A 283 4.84 10.23 -11.78
CA VAL A 283 4.49 8.90 -11.27
C VAL A 283 5.56 7.85 -11.61
N GLY A 284 6.15 7.94 -12.82
CA GLY A 284 7.05 6.96 -13.45
C GLY A 284 6.34 5.92 -14.32
N ARG A 285 5.02 6.03 -14.43
CA ARG A 285 4.15 5.30 -15.37
C ARG A 285 3.13 6.27 -15.96
N PHE A 286 2.72 6.02 -17.19
CA PHE A 286 1.54 6.66 -17.77
C PHE A 286 0.26 6.20 -17.05
N GLU A 287 -0.86 6.88 -17.27
CA GLU A 287 -2.15 6.56 -16.62
C GLU A 287 -2.61 5.12 -16.90
N ASP A 288 -2.30 4.60 -18.09
CA ASP A 288 -2.54 3.21 -18.49
C ASP A 288 -1.60 2.18 -17.84
N GLY A 289 -0.66 2.65 -17.01
CA GLY A 289 0.34 1.82 -16.35
C GLY A 289 1.60 1.55 -17.18
N THR A 290 1.74 2.08 -18.39
CA THR A 290 2.96 1.91 -19.19
C THR A 290 4.19 2.49 -18.47
N PRO A 291 5.28 1.73 -18.24
CA PRO A 291 6.46 2.23 -17.52
C PRO A 291 7.27 3.22 -18.36
N LEU A 292 7.51 4.41 -17.81
CA LEU A 292 8.18 5.51 -18.51
C LEU A 292 9.66 5.19 -18.84
N THR A 293 10.30 4.32 -18.05
CA THR A 293 11.69 3.89 -18.34
C THR A 293 11.78 3.04 -19.61
N SER A 294 10.67 2.40 -20.02
CA SER A 294 10.65 1.49 -21.17
C SER A 294 10.04 2.14 -22.41
N ASN A 295 9.10 3.08 -22.23
CA ASN A 295 8.37 3.71 -23.33
C ASN A 295 8.25 5.23 -23.13
N SER A 296 8.24 5.97 -24.24
CA SER A 296 8.03 7.42 -24.25
C SER A 296 6.55 7.84 -24.33
N GLY A 297 5.62 6.90 -24.43
CA GLY A 297 4.18 7.11 -24.55
C GLY A 297 3.39 5.92 -24.02
N PRO A 298 2.07 6.05 -23.83
CA PRO A 298 1.20 4.97 -23.39
C PRO A 298 1.01 3.89 -24.49
N GLY A 299 0.43 2.75 -24.13
CA GLY A 299 0.04 1.66 -25.03
C GLY A 299 0.53 0.26 -24.62
N SER A 300 1.42 0.15 -23.63
CA SER A 300 1.96 -1.15 -23.15
C SER A 300 1.21 -1.65 -21.92
N HIS A 301 -0.07 -1.95 -22.11
CA HIS A 301 -1.05 -2.24 -21.05
C HIS A 301 -1.88 -3.51 -21.32
N SER A 302 -1.34 -4.51 -22.03
CA SER A 302 -2.04 -5.77 -22.32
C SER A 302 -1.15 -7.01 -22.17
N PRO A 303 -0.86 -7.42 -20.91
CA PRO A 303 -1.23 -6.75 -19.65
C PRO A 303 -0.29 -5.58 -19.32
N VAL A 304 -0.63 -4.79 -18.29
CA VAL A 304 0.27 -3.76 -17.75
C VAL A 304 1.58 -4.41 -17.31
N GLY A 305 2.71 -3.87 -17.77
CA GLY A 305 4.02 -4.48 -17.53
C GLY A 305 4.64 -4.18 -16.15
N ASN A 306 5.51 -5.05 -15.66
CA ASN A 306 6.34 -4.83 -14.48
C ASN A 306 7.78 -5.37 -14.61
N ASP A 307 8.13 -6.01 -15.73
CA ASP A 307 9.43 -6.62 -15.99
C ASP A 307 10.43 -5.60 -16.55
N PHE A 308 10.93 -4.70 -15.70
CA PHE A 308 11.93 -3.70 -16.07
C PHE A 308 12.85 -3.34 -14.90
N SER A 309 14.04 -2.86 -15.19
CA SER A 309 14.92 -2.16 -14.24
C SER A 309 15.19 -0.72 -14.70
N TYR A 310 16.07 -0.01 -14.00
CA TYR A 310 16.58 1.30 -14.44
C TYR A 310 18.04 1.24 -14.92
N ASP A 311 18.60 0.04 -15.14
CA ASP A 311 20.01 -0.12 -15.53
C ASP A 311 20.32 0.50 -16.90
N SER A 312 19.32 0.54 -17.78
CA SER A 312 19.39 1.22 -19.09
C SER A 312 18.83 2.65 -19.06
N ASP A 313 18.72 3.24 -17.86
CA ASP A 313 18.29 4.62 -17.59
C ASP A 313 19.03 5.20 -16.37
N ASP A 314 20.34 4.95 -16.32
CA ASP A 314 21.28 5.37 -15.27
C ASP A 314 21.43 6.90 -15.15
N LEU A 315 21.10 7.63 -16.22
CA LEU A 315 21.07 9.10 -16.25
C LEU A 315 19.67 9.69 -15.97
N GLY A 316 18.64 8.86 -15.78
CA GLY A 316 17.27 9.32 -15.52
C GLY A 316 16.66 10.15 -16.65
N GLN A 317 17.04 9.86 -17.90
CA GLN A 317 16.60 10.60 -19.08
C GLN A 317 15.29 10.07 -19.66
N LYS A 318 14.88 8.87 -19.25
CA LYS A 318 13.59 8.28 -19.59
C LYS A 318 12.63 8.49 -18.42
N CYS A 319 12.87 7.82 -17.29
CA CYS A 319 12.11 7.94 -16.05
C CYS A 319 12.91 8.78 -15.04
N PRO A 320 12.42 9.97 -14.63
CA PRO A 320 13.15 10.82 -13.69
C PRO A 320 13.46 10.12 -12.36
N PHE A 321 14.60 10.44 -11.75
CA PHE A 321 14.99 9.91 -10.43
C PHE A 321 13.96 10.17 -9.33
N HIS A 322 13.22 11.27 -9.43
CA HIS A 322 12.20 11.71 -8.47
C HIS A 322 10.78 11.19 -8.78
N ALA A 323 10.62 10.39 -9.85
CA ALA A 323 9.36 9.74 -10.16
C ALA A 323 8.93 8.80 -9.02
N HIS A 324 7.65 8.81 -8.67
CA HIS A 324 7.13 8.09 -7.50
C HIS A 324 7.56 6.62 -7.42
N ILE A 325 7.41 5.86 -8.51
CA ILE A 325 7.79 4.43 -8.49
C ILE A 325 9.30 4.20 -8.47
N ARG A 326 10.13 5.18 -8.89
CA ARG A 326 11.59 5.09 -8.85
C ARG A 326 12.14 5.50 -7.48
N LYS A 327 11.48 6.47 -6.83
CA LYS A 327 11.69 6.81 -5.42
C LYS A 327 11.34 5.68 -4.49
N THR A 328 10.18 5.05 -4.69
CA THR A 328 9.67 4.01 -3.76
C THR A 328 10.17 2.60 -4.10
N ASN A 329 10.80 2.41 -5.25
CA ASN A 329 11.52 1.20 -5.61
C ASN A 329 12.56 1.53 -6.71
N PRO A 330 13.81 1.86 -6.34
CA PRO A 330 14.87 2.10 -7.32
C PRO A 330 15.35 0.85 -8.05
N ARG A 331 14.86 -0.35 -7.69
CA ARG A 331 15.18 -1.63 -8.34
C ARG A 331 16.68 -1.91 -8.44
N GLY A 332 17.42 -1.61 -7.38
CA GLY A 332 18.88 -1.77 -7.30
C GLY A 332 19.67 -0.56 -7.77
N SER A 333 19.01 0.52 -8.22
CA SER A 333 19.67 1.75 -8.68
C SER A 333 19.67 2.88 -7.65
N GLY A 334 19.37 2.60 -6.37
CA GLY A 334 19.34 3.62 -5.31
C GLY A 334 20.72 4.17 -4.97
N GLY A 335 21.75 3.33 -5.06
CA GLY A 335 23.16 3.72 -4.97
C GLY A 335 23.68 4.04 -3.55
N PHE A 336 22.96 3.59 -2.50
CA PHE A 336 23.37 3.75 -1.10
C PHE A 336 23.63 2.42 -0.39
N GLU A 337 23.21 1.29 -0.98
CA GLU A 337 23.33 -0.06 -0.44
C GLU A 337 23.31 -1.09 -1.58
N ASP A 338 23.57 -2.35 -1.26
CA ASP A 338 23.51 -3.44 -2.26
C ASP A 338 22.04 -3.69 -2.69
N PRO A 339 21.76 -4.03 -3.96
CA PRO A 339 20.39 -4.27 -4.43
C PRO A 339 19.59 -5.32 -3.64
N ALA A 340 20.29 -6.29 -3.04
CA ALA A 340 19.68 -7.32 -2.20
C ALA A 340 19.20 -6.80 -0.84
N ASP A 341 19.80 -5.71 -0.34
CA ASP A 341 19.38 -5.03 0.88
C ASP A 341 18.34 -3.94 0.56
N GLU A 342 18.52 -3.19 -0.53
CA GLU A 342 17.57 -2.17 -1.00
C GLU A 342 16.14 -2.73 -1.14
N ARG A 343 16.00 -3.93 -1.72
CA ARG A 343 14.69 -4.56 -1.93
C ARG A 343 13.98 -5.01 -0.64
N ARG A 344 14.69 -5.09 0.50
CA ARG A 344 14.09 -5.48 1.79
C ARG A 344 13.14 -4.42 2.33
N HIS A 345 13.35 -3.16 1.93
CA HIS A 345 12.51 -2.03 2.30
C HIS A 345 11.14 -2.03 1.59
N LEU A 346 10.98 -2.83 0.53
CA LEU A 346 9.73 -2.95 -0.19
C LEU A 346 8.66 -3.63 0.67
N MET A 347 7.40 -3.30 0.42
CA MET A 347 6.26 -3.75 1.22
C MET A 347 5.07 -4.21 0.39
N ALA A 348 4.21 -5.02 1.03
CA ALA A 348 2.97 -5.48 0.46
C ALA A 348 1.88 -4.40 0.62
N ARG A 349 1.54 -3.70 -0.47
CA ARG A 349 0.52 -2.64 -0.45
C ARG A 349 -0.88 -3.23 -0.65
N ARG A 350 -1.82 -2.80 0.19
CA ARG A 350 -3.22 -3.24 0.23
C ARG A 350 -4.18 -2.05 0.25
N GLY A 351 -3.75 -0.91 -0.27
CA GLY A 351 -4.57 0.29 -0.35
C GLY A 351 -5.89 0.09 -1.10
N GLN A 352 -6.85 0.98 -0.86
CA GLN A 352 -8.10 1.06 -1.61
C GLN A 352 -8.54 2.53 -1.70
N THR A 353 -9.06 2.97 -2.85
CA THR A 353 -9.55 4.34 -2.98
C THR A 353 -10.78 4.59 -2.10
N TYR A 354 -10.99 5.84 -1.66
CA TYR A 354 -12.22 6.27 -0.98
C TYR A 354 -12.85 7.46 -1.69
N GLY A 355 -14.13 7.67 -1.41
CA GLY A 355 -14.89 8.82 -1.89
C GLY A 355 -15.43 8.67 -3.30
N GLU A 356 -16.55 9.33 -3.53
CA GLU A 356 -17.23 9.37 -4.82
C GLU A 356 -16.88 10.64 -5.59
N ARG A 357 -16.98 10.55 -6.91
CA ARG A 357 -16.80 11.67 -7.84
C ARG A 357 -17.68 11.44 -9.06
N ALA A 358 -18.13 12.52 -9.68
CA ALA A 358 -19.07 12.49 -10.80
C ALA A 358 -18.39 12.43 -12.17
N ASP A 359 -17.09 12.75 -12.23
CA ASP A 359 -16.29 12.74 -13.45
C ASP A 359 -15.54 11.41 -13.64
N ASP A 360 -15.29 11.03 -14.89
CA ASP A 360 -14.43 9.89 -15.21
C ASP A 360 -12.96 10.28 -14.97
N PRO A 361 -12.21 9.60 -14.07
CA PRO A 361 -10.80 9.91 -13.81
C PRO A 361 -9.92 10.03 -15.05
N ASN A 362 -10.20 9.24 -16.09
CA ASN A 362 -9.45 9.23 -17.35
C ASN A 362 -10.23 9.89 -18.52
N GLY A 363 -11.39 10.49 -18.23
CA GLY A 363 -12.22 11.18 -19.22
C GLY A 363 -11.68 12.55 -19.62
N GLY A 364 -12.26 13.14 -20.66
CA GLY A 364 -11.86 14.44 -21.22
C GLY A 364 -12.34 15.68 -20.45
N GLU A 365 -12.81 15.53 -19.21
CA GLU A 365 -13.33 16.66 -18.42
C GLU A 365 -12.23 17.69 -18.09
N PRO A 366 -12.57 19.00 -18.08
CA PRO A 366 -11.59 20.03 -17.81
C PRO A 366 -11.06 19.93 -16.38
N ILE A 367 -9.78 20.29 -16.17
CA ILE A 367 -9.10 20.25 -14.86
C ILE A 367 -9.94 20.88 -13.72
N ARG A 368 -10.63 21.99 -14.00
CA ARG A 368 -11.50 22.68 -13.03
C ARG A 368 -12.69 21.86 -12.53
N ALA A 369 -13.11 20.81 -13.25
CA ALA A 369 -14.19 19.92 -12.84
C ALA A 369 -13.70 18.82 -11.88
N ARG A 370 -12.39 18.55 -11.85
CA ARG A 370 -11.79 17.53 -10.97
C ARG A 370 -11.99 17.90 -9.49
N PRO A 371 -12.14 16.90 -8.59
CA PRO A 371 -12.33 17.12 -7.16
C PRO A 371 -11.09 17.75 -6.52
N THR A 372 -11.31 18.47 -5.42
CA THR A 372 -10.25 19.14 -4.64
C THR A 372 -10.03 18.52 -3.25
N GLY A 373 -10.90 17.60 -2.85
CA GLY A 373 -10.92 16.89 -1.57
C GLY A 373 -12.15 15.96 -1.52
N GLY A 374 -12.33 15.26 -0.40
CA GLY A 374 -13.40 14.26 -0.22
C GLY A 374 -13.16 12.93 -0.94
N VAL A 375 -12.05 12.82 -1.67
CA VAL A 375 -11.60 11.60 -2.36
C VAL A 375 -10.13 11.35 -2.03
N GLY A 376 -9.69 10.10 -2.14
CA GLY A 376 -8.28 9.77 -1.98
C GLY A 376 -8.03 8.29 -1.83
N LEU A 377 -6.96 7.96 -1.12
CA LEU A 377 -6.51 6.59 -0.90
C LEU A 377 -6.54 6.26 0.59
N LEU A 378 -7.22 5.18 0.95
CA LEU A 378 -7.00 4.48 2.22
C LEU A 378 -5.73 3.65 2.03
N PHE A 379 -4.57 4.29 2.23
CA PHE A 379 -3.29 3.61 2.08
C PHE A 379 -3.14 2.57 3.19
N MET A 380 -2.85 1.35 2.77
CA MET A 380 -2.70 0.20 3.65
C MET A 380 -1.49 -0.60 3.21
N ALA A 381 -0.67 -1.05 4.15
CA ALA A 381 0.48 -1.90 3.84
C ALA A 381 0.79 -2.86 4.99
N PHE A 382 1.30 -4.04 4.63
CA PHE A 382 1.80 -5.03 5.57
C PHE A 382 3.32 -5.03 5.62
N ASN A 383 3.87 -5.06 6.82
CA ASN A 383 5.30 -4.97 7.12
C ASN A 383 5.69 -6.02 8.16
N SER A 384 6.89 -6.57 8.05
CA SER A 384 7.54 -7.25 9.18
C SER A 384 8.33 -6.30 10.06
N ASP A 385 8.75 -5.15 9.52
CA ASP A 385 9.40 -4.05 10.25
C ASP A 385 8.90 -2.71 9.70
N LEU A 386 8.21 -1.93 10.53
CA LEU A 386 7.65 -0.63 10.12
C LEU A 386 8.75 0.40 9.85
N GLY A 387 9.83 0.34 10.63
CA GLY A 387 10.96 1.25 10.57
C GLY A 387 11.78 1.07 9.30
N ASP A 388 12.00 -0.18 8.92
CA ASP A 388 12.78 -0.55 7.73
C ASP A 388 11.93 -0.65 6.45
N GLN A 389 10.60 -0.56 6.53
CA GLN A 389 9.74 -0.64 5.33
C GLN A 389 8.96 0.65 5.09
N PHE A 390 7.78 0.80 5.71
CA PHE A 390 6.92 1.97 5.44
C PHE A 390 7.59 3.29 5.80
N GLU A 391 8.13 3.39 7.03
CA GLU A 391 8.73 4.64 7.48
C GLU A 391 10.02 4.93 6.73
N PHE A 392 10.84 3.91 6.44
CA PHE A 392 12.02 4.02 5.60
C PHE A 392 11.68 4.57 4.21
N THR A 393 10.74 3.93 3.52
CA THR A 393 10.30 4.36 2.18
C THR A 393 9.80 5.80 2.20
N GLN A 394 9.00 6.18 3.20
CA GLN A 394 8.48 7.55 3.27
C GLN A 394 9.58 8.57 3.62
N GLN A 395 10.39 8.32 4.65
CA GLN A 395 11.35 9.29 5.16
C GLN A 395 12.66 9.27 4.38
N ILE A 396 13.29 8.11 4.27
CA ILE A 396 14.65 7.94 3.76
C ILE A 396 14.69 8.02 2.24
N TRP A 397 13.59 7.67 1.57
CA TRP A 397 13.47 7.77 0.11
C TRP A 397 12.56 8.91 -0.35
N ALA A 398 11.26 8.85 -0.09
CA ALA A 398 10.30 9.80 -0.68
C ALA A 398 10.51 11.25 -0.21
N ASN A 399 10.76 11.46 1.09
CA ASN A 399 11.00 12.80 1.66
C ASN A 399 12.44 13.30 1.48
N ASN A 400 13.38 12.44 1.11
CA ASN A 400 14.81 12.77 1.04
C ASN A 400 15.18 13.42 -0.29
N THR A 401 15.64 14.67 -0.29
CA THR A 401 16.01 15.40 -1.53
C THR A 401 17.22 14.81 -2.25
N GLU A 402 18.07 14.06 -1.54
CA GLU A 402 19.34 13.52 -2.04
C GLU A 402 19.24 12.07 -2.52
N PHE A 403 18.03 11.52 -2.56
CA PHE A 403 17.77 10.14 -2.98
C PHE A 403 16.97 10.06 -4.29
N PRO A 404 17.23 9.08 -5.18
CA PRO A 404 18.38 8.16 -5.19
C PRO A 404 19.70 8.90 -5.51
N ARG A 405 20.83 8.21 -5.41
CA ARG A 405 22.13 8.77 -5.82
C ARG A 405 22.12 9.03 -7.31
N VAL A 406 22.55 10.24 -7.69
CA VAL A 406 22.67 10.65 -9.11
C VAL A 406 24.15 10.76 -9.53
N PRO A 407 24.45 10.72 -10.84
CA PRO A 407 25.80 10.95 -11.35
C PRO A 407 26.41 12.28 -10.88
N GLU A 408 27.74 12.33 -10.79
CA GLU A 408 28.45 13.55 -10.42
C GLU A 408 28.14 14.70 -11.40
N GLY A 409 27.82 15.86 -10.86
CA GLY A 409 27.42 17.04 -11.65
C GLY A 409 25.92 17.12 -11.96
N THR A 410 25.12 16.10 -11.62
CA THR A 410 23.65 16.15 -11.69
C THR A 410 23.08 16.79 -10.42
N LYS A 411 22.06 17.65 -10.57
CA LYS A 411 21.34 18.24 -9.43
C LYS A 411 20.65 17.13 -8.62
N PRO A 412 20.60 17.22 -7.27
CA PRO A 412 19.85 16.26 -6.46
C PRO A 412 18.39 16.12 -6.95
N PRO A 413 17.82 14.89 -6.94
CA PRO A 413 16.48 14.64 -7.48
C PRO A 413 15.37 15.47 -6.85
N GLY A 414 15.49 15.81 -5.57
CA GLY A 414 14.42 16.42 -4.78
C GLY A 414 13.48 15.38 -4.17
N LEU A 415 12.30 15.83 -3.73
CA LEU A 415 11.28 14.98 -3.13
C LEU A 415 10.59 14.11 -4.19
N ASP A 416 9.99 13.02 -3.73
CA ASP A 416 8.90 12.36 -4.45
C ASP A 416 7.75 13.37 -4.63
N LEU A 417 7.34 13.60 -5.88
CA LEU A 417 6.37 14.65 -6.18
C LEU A 417 4.90 14.23 -5.97
N VAL A 418 4.64 12.94 -5.74
CA VAL A 418 3.31 12.43 -5.41
C VAL A 418 3.11 12.45 -3.88
N ILE A 419 3.99 11.79 -3.12
CA ILE A 419 3.81 11.57 -1.67
C ILE A 419 4.88 12.23 -0.78
N GLY A 420 5.93 12.83 -1.35
CA GLY A 420 6.99 13.46 -0.57
C GLY A 420 6.45 14.63 0.26
N GLN A 421 6.81 14.66 1.53
CA GLN A 421 6.39 15.66 2.51
C GLN A 421 7.59 16.51 2.96
N GLY A 422 7.40 17.83 2.99
CA GLY A 422 8.44 18.79 3.33
C GLY A 422 8.64 19.87 2.26
N PRO A 423 9.64 20.74 2.42
CA PRO A 423 9.98 21.75 1.41
C PRO A 423 10.33 21.08 0.08
N ARG A 424 9.66 21.50 -1.00
CA ARG A 424 9.89 20.98 -2.35
C ARG A 424 10.84 21.94 -3.09
N PRO A 425 12.11 21.59 -3.31
CA PRO A 425 13.01 22.40 -4.13
C PRO A 425 12.67 22.24 -5.62
N GLU A 426 13.08 23.20 -6.45
CA GLU A 426 13.11 23.06 -7.90
C GLU A 426 13.91 21.81 -8.31
N THR A 427 13.42 21.07 -9.29
CA THR A 427 14.11 19.89 -9.85
C THR A 427 14.28 20.01 -11.36
N THR A 428 14.98 19.07 -11.98
CA THR A 428 15.24 19.04 -13.42
C THR A 428 14.56 17.85 -14.09
N TYR A 429 14.16 18.05 -15.34
CA TYR A 429 13.53 17.04 -16.18
C TYR A 429 14.23 16.97 -17.54
N ALA A 430 14.22 15.79 -18.16
CA ALA A 430 14.63 15.62 -19.55
C ALA A 430 13.44 15.95 -20.48
N PRO A 431 13.47 17.07 -21.24
CA PRO A 431 12.34 17.45 -22.09
C PRO A 431 12.09 16.44 -23.22
N ALA A 432 13.16 15.93 -23.82
CA ALA A 432 13.12 14.86 -24.81
C ALA A 432 13.48 13.51 -24.17
N TRP A 433 12.58 12.54 -24.28
CA TRP A 433 12.75 11.21 -23.68
C TRP A 433 14.01 10.49 -24.19
N GLY A 434 14.84 9.99 -23.27
CA GLY A 434 16.07 9.25 -23.57
C GLY A 434 17.16 10.09 -24.26
N ARG A 435 17.11 11.42 -24.15
CA ARG A 435 18.10 12.34 -24.70
C ARG A 435 18.68 13.22 -23.61
N ASN A 436 19.95 13.62 -23.80
CA ASN A 436 20.59 14.61 -22.94
C ASN A 436 19.81 15.92 -22.95
N GLY A 437 19.51 16.42 -21.75
CA GLY A 437 18.84 17.69 -21.53
C GLY A 437 18.39 17.79 -20.08
N ALA A 438 18.49 18.98 -19.51
CA ALA A 438 18.00 19.25 -18.16
C ALA A 438 17.31 20.61 -18.19
N THR A 439 15.99 20.58 -18.13
CA THR A 439 15.16 21.77 -17.99
C THR A 439 14.74 21.89 -16.53
N PRO A 440 15.12 22.96 -15.82
CA PRO A 440 14.58 23.24 -14.50
C PRO A 440 13.08 23.52 -14.60
N ALA A 441 12.31 23.02 -13.65
CA ALA A 441 10.91 23.37 -13.49
C ALA A 441 10.55 23.44 -12.01
N ASP A 442 9.59 24.32 -11.70
CA ASP A 442 9.02 24.40 -10.36
C ASP A 442 8.44 23.02 -9.97
N PRO A 443 8.62 22.60 -8.71
CA PRO A 443 8.15 21.29 -8.30
C PRO A 443 6.62 21.27 -8.25
N ALA A 444 6.04 20.14 -8.62
CA ALA A 444 4.60 19.93 -8.49
C ALA A 444 4.14 20.22 -7.05
N ALA A 445 3.08 21.03 -6.92
CA ALA A 445 2.52 21.36 -5.63
C ALA A 445 1.98 20.10 -4.94
N GLN A 446 2.17 19.98 -3.62
CA GLN A 446 1.67 18.84 -2.86
C GLN A 446 0.14 18.71 -3.02
N ALA A 447 -0.27 17.58 -3.61
CA ALA A 447 -1.66 17.25 -3.89
C ALA A 447 -2.20 16.11 -3.03
N VAL A 448 -1.34 15.46 -2.24
CA VAL A 448 -1.72 14.42 -1.28
C VAL A 448 -1.60 14.96 0.14
N THR A 449 -2.66 14.81 0.94
CA THR A 449 -2.73 15.30 2.33
C THR A 449 -3.03 14.16 3.28
N MET A 450 -2.16 13.93 4.26
CA MET A 450 -2.40 12.99 5.34
C MET A 450 -3.54 13.48 6.25
N LYS A 451 -4.61 12.69 6.36
CA LYS A 451 -5.80 12.97 7.18
C LYS A 451 -5.83 12.20 8.49
N GLY A 452 -4.85 11.33 8.74
CA GLY A 452 -4.78 10.53 9.95
C GLY A 452 -4.63 9.05 9.65
N GLY A 453 -4.25 8.30 10.69
CA GLY A 453 -3.89 6.91 10.56
C GLY A 453 -3.35 6.36 11.87
N GLU A 454 -2.98 5.09 11.86
CA GLU A 454 -2.39 4.40 13.01
C GLU A 454 -1.59 3.16 12.54
N TYR A 455 -0.70 2.69 13.41
CA TYR A 455 -0.04 1.40 13.27
C TYR A 455 -0.78 0.31 14.07
N PHE A 456 -0.96 -0.84 13.42
CA PHE A 456 -1.59 -2.01 13.99
C PHE A 456 -0.68 -3.23 13.83
N PHE A 457 -0.97 -4.28 14.56
CA PHE A 457 -0.49 -5.63 14.28
C PHE A 457 -1.71 -6.49 14.01
N MET A 458 -1.69 -7.25 12.92
CA MET A 458 -2.76 -8.18 12.56
C MET A 458 -2.38 -9.56 13.06
N PRO A 459 -2.88 -9.99 14.24
CA PRO A 459 -2.42 -11.20 14.90
C PRO A 459 -2.90 -12.46 14.19
N SER A 460 -2.37 -13.59 14.61
CA SER A 460 -2.85 -14.90 14.18
C SER A 460 -4.30 -15.13 14.59
N LEU A 461 -5.01 -15.95 13.83
CA LEU A 461 -6.36 -16.39 14.18
C LEU A 461 -6.34 -17.21 15.48
N ALA A 462 -5.29 -17.99 15.72
CA ALA A 462 -5.08 -18.73 16.95
C ALA A 462 -5.03 -17.80 18.18
N PHE A 463 -4.36 -16.65 18.09
CA PHE A 463 -4.39 -15.64 19.15
C PHE A 463 -5.82 -15.16 19.41
N LEU A 464 -6.55 -14.73 18.37
CA LEU A 464 -7.89 -14.17 18.53
C LEU A 464 -8.88 -15.17 19.15
N ARG A 465 -8.81 -16.45 18.75
CA ARG A 465 -9.68 -17.51 19.31
C ARG A 465 -9.37 -17.86 20.77
N ASN A 466 -8.18 -17.53 21.28
CA ASN A 466 -7.74 -17.83 22.65
C ASN A 466 -7.78 -16.61 23.59
N LEU A 467 -8.45 -15.51 23.18
CA LEU A 467 -8.58 -14.29 23.98
C LEU A 467 -9.51 -14.41 25.20
#